data_AF-A0A962SPI4-F1
#
_entry.id   AF-A0A962SPI4-F1
#
_cell.length_a   1.000
_cell.length_b   1.000
_cell.length_c   1.000
_cell.angle_alpha   90.00
_cell.angle_beta   90.00
_cell.angle_gamma   90.00
#
_symmetry.space_group_name_H-M   'P 1'
#
loop_
_entity.id
_entity.type
_entity.pdbx_description
1 polymer ?
#
loop_
_entity_poly.entity_id
_entity_poly.type
_entity_poly.pdbx_seq_one_letter_code
_entity_poly.pdbx_strand_id
1 'polypeptide(L)'
;MEELSRQRNAFIRPSPAGRTLGGVARRTRETMLLCEAAGFDVVFVETVGVGQSETAVADMTDLFLLLLLPGGGDDLQGIKRGIMELADMVLVNKADGELAAAARHSAADYRSALTLIHPRTSGWKVPVKTCSAALGEGLEEAWELILAYRALVSANGQLTRRRAVQAKSWMWAEISEGLLTKFRQNERVKTQLSVLEQGVTGGSVAPTLAATTLLELFLCS
;
A
#
# COMPACT_ATOMS: atom_id res chain seq x y z
N MET A 1 -17.35 11.46 1.15
CA MET A 1 -16.79 11.68 -0.20
C MET A 1 -17.48 12.83 -0.93
N GLU A 2 -18.81 12.94 -0.88
CA GLU A 2 -19.57 14.01 -1.55
C GLU A 2 -19.17 15.44 -1.16
N GLU A 3 -18.82 15.67 0.11
CA GLU A 3 -18.38 17.00 0.55
C GLU A 3 -16.98 17.32 0.03
N LEU A 4 -16.03 16.38 0.12
CA LEU A 4 -14.65 16.58 -0.31
C LEU A 4 -14.54 16.77 -1.83
N SER A 5 -15.35 16.07 -2.63
CA SER A 5 -15.32 16.21 -4.09
C SER A 5 -15.78 17.58 -4.59
N ARG A 6 -16.41 18.39 -3.72
CA ARG A 6 -16.84 19.77 -4.01
C ARG A 6 -15.80 20.80 -3.58
N GLN A 7 -14.78 20.40 -2.83
CA GLN A 7 -13.73 21.31 -2.37
C GLN A 7 -12.75 21.61 -3.50
N ARG A 8 -12.54 22.90 -3.81
CA ARG A 8 -11.61 23.33 -4.88
C ARG A 8 -10.16 22.93 -4.61
N ASN A 9 -9.79 22.80 -3.35
CA ASN A 9 -8.44 22.43 -2.92
C ASN A 9 -8.26 20.92 -2.79
N ALA A 10 -9.27 20.12 -3.13
CA ALA A 10 -9.20 18.66 -3.14
C ALA A 10 -9.15 18.14 -4.58
N PHE A 11 -8.26 17.21 -4.84
CA PHE A 11 -8.18 16.48 -6.10
C PHE A 11 -8.32 14.99 -5.84
N ILE A 12 -9.40 14.39 -6.34
CA ILE A 12 -9.71 12.97 -6.16
C ILE A 12 -9.50 12.27 -7.49
N ARG A 13 -8.67 11.22 -7.49
CA ARG A 13 -8.42 10.39 -8.66
C ARG A 13 -8.69 8.92 -8.33
N PRO A 14 -9.60 8.24 -9.06
CA PRO A 14 -9.75 6.80 -8.92
C PRO A 14 -8.47 6.11 -9.39
N SER A 15 -8.14 4.99 -8.77
CA SER A 15 -7.01 4.16 -9.19
C SER A 15 -7.16 3.81 -10.68
N PRO A 16 -6.13 4.03 -11.51
CA PRO A 16 -6.18 3.64 -12.90
C PRO A 16 -6.37 2.12 -13.02
N ALA A 17 -7.23 1.66 -13.92
CA ALA A 17 -7.41 0.24 -14.17
C ALA A 17 -6.08 -0.36 -14.66
N GLY A 18 -5.56 -1.34 -13.93
CA GLY A 18 -4.37 -2.12 -14.29
C GLY A 18 -4.72 -3.60 -14.41
N ARG A 19 -4.08 -4.33 -15.34
CA ARG A 19 -4.25 -5.79 -15.45
C ARG A 19 -3.57 -6.55 -14.29
N THR A 20 -2.68 -5.89 -13.55
CA THR A 20 -1.92 -6.42 -12.42
C THR A 20 -1.82 -5.37 -11.31
N LEU A 21 -1.66 -5.83 -10.05
CA LEU A 21 -1.42 -4.97 -8.88
C LEU A 21 -0.19 -4.06 -9.06
N GLY A 22 0.88 -4.57 -9.69
CA GLY A 22 2.09 -3.79 -9.99
C GLY A 22 1.82 -2.57 -10.88
N GLY A 23 1.06 -2.77 -11.97
CA GLY A 23 0.70 -1.69 -12.89
C GLY A 23 -0.18 -0.60 -12.27
N VAL A 24 -0.98 -0.95 -11.26
CA VAL A 24 -1.74 0.01 -10.46
C VAL A 24 -0.82 0.84 -9.58
N ALA A 25 0.03 0.16 -8.78
CA ALA A 25 0.96 0.82 -7.86
C ALA A 25 1.92 1.77 -8.59
N ARG A 26 2.41 1.36 -9.77
CA ARG A 26 3.21 2.16 -10.69
C ARG A 26 2.57 3.51 -11.02
N ARG A 27 1.34 3.47 -11.56
CA ARG A 27 0.64 4.69 -11.99
C ARG A 27 0.25 5.59 -10.83
N THR A 28 -0.05 5.00 -9.66
CA THR A 28 -0.31 5.77 -8.45
C THR A 28 0.94 6.58 -8.06
N ARG A 29 2.13 5.98 -8.06
CA ARG A 29 3.39 6.69 -7.74
C ARG A 29 3.68 7.84 -8.71
N GLU A 30 3.51 7.62 -10.01
CA GLU A 30 3.64 8.70 -11.02
C GLU A 30 2.63 9.83 -10.74
N THR A 31 1.39 9.49 -10.36
CA THR A 31 0.36 10.47 -10.02
C THR A 31 0.70 11.24 -8.75
N MET A 32 1.27 10.59 -7.73
CA MET A 32 1.72 11.25 -6.50
C MET A 32 2.75 12.33 -6.80
N LEU A 33 3.75 12.04 -7.64
CA LEU A 33 4.77 13.02 -8.05
C LEU A 33 4.16 14.19 -8.81
N LEU A 34 3.16 13.95 -9.66
CA LEU A 34 2.43 15.01 -10.36
C LEU A 34 1.62 15.88 -9.39
N CYS A 35 0.97 15.29 -8.38
CA CYS A 35 0.27 16.04 -7.34
C CYS A 35 1.24 16.90 -6.53
N GLU A 36 2.37 16.34 -6.09
CA GLU A 36 3.40 17.10 -5.37
C GLU A 36 3.94 18.27 -6.22
N ALA A 37 4.24 18.01 -7.50
CA ALA A 37 4.69 19.05 -8.44
C ALA A 37 3.62 20.12 -8.72
N ALA A 38 2.34 19.77 -8.63
CA ALA A 38 1.22 20.70 -8.75
C ALA A 38 0.95 21.52 -7.47
N GLY A 39 1.73 21.31 -6.41
CA GLY A 39 1.65 22.07 -5.17
C GLY A 39 0.75 21.48 -4.10
N PHE A 40 0.29 20.23 -4.25
CA PHE A 40 -0.36 19.51 -3.16
C PHE A 40 0.69 19.10 -2.11
N ASP A 41 0.46 19.49 -0.87
CA ASP A 41 1.34 19.25 0.28
C ASP A 41 0.93 18.02 1.11
N VAL A 42 -0.28 17.51 0.87
CA VAL A 42 -0.85 16.30 1.48
C VAL A 42 -1.41 15.40 0.39
N VAL A 43 -0.99 14.13 0.39
CA VAL A 43 -1.46 13.10 -0.54
C VAL A 43 -1.96 11.90 0.26
N PHE A 44 -3.24 11.58 0.14
CA PHE A 44 -3.83 10.36 0.67
C PHE A 44 -3.85 9.28 -0.40
N VAL A 45 -3.38 8.07 -0.05
CA VAL A 45 -3.46 6.89 -0.90
C VAL A 45 -4.30 5.85 -0.18
N GLU A 46 -5.48 5.57 -0.71
CA GLU A 46 -6.44 4.61 -0.14
C GLU A 46 -6.36 3.28 -0.89
N THR A 47 -6.37 2.17 -0.14
CA THR A 47 -6.54 0.83 -0.71
C THR A 47 -8.00 0.59 -1.08
N VAL A 48 -8.27 0.08 -2.29
CA VAL A 48 -9.64 -0.23 -2.73
C VAL A 48 -9.74 -1.73 -3.04
N GLY A 49 -10.65 -2.44 -2.37
CA GLY A 49 -11.01 -3.83 -2.67
C GLY A 49 -10.19 -4.90 -1.93
N VAL A 50 -10.28 -6.15 -2.43
CA VAL A 50 -9.61 -7.34 -1.88
C VAL A 50 -8.32 -7.65 -2.66
N GLY A 51 -7.17 -7.66 -2.00
CA GLY A 51 -5.88 -7.95 -2.63
C GLY A 51 -4.69 -7.59 -1.74
N GLN A 52 -3.47 -7.94 -2.13
CA GLN A 52 -2.21 -7.59 -1.43
C GLN A 52 -1.80 -6.13 -1.73
N SER A 53 -2.74 -5.20 -1.63
CA SER A 53 -2.51 -3.78 -1.94
C SER A 53 -1.93 -3.01 -0.77
N GLU A 54 -2.03 -3.53 0.45
CA GLU A 54 -1.62 -2.86 1.68
C GLU A 54 -0.11 -2.61 1.72
N THR A 55 0.70 -3.64 1.42
CA THR A 55 2.16 -3.52 1.33
C THR A 55 2.55 -2.53 0.23
N ALA A 56 1.89 -2.57 -0.92
CA ALA A 56 2.18 -1.65 -2.02
C ALA A 56 1.93 -0.20 -1.62
N VAL A 57 0.82 0.08 -0.91
CA VAL A 57 0.50 1.41 -0.38
C VAL A 57 1.51 1.82 0.71
N ALA A 58 1.82 0.94 1.66
CA ALA A 58 2.81 1.21 2.72
C ALA A 58 4.23 1.47 2.17
N ASP A 59 4.57 0.86 1.03
CA ASP A 59 5.84 1.03 0.31
C ASP A 59 5.84 2.25 -0.63
N MET A 60 4.75 3.01 -0.68
CA MET A 60 4.73 4.29 -1.38
C MET A 60 4.39 5.50 -0.53
N THR A 61 3.89 5.31 0.70
CA THR A 61 3.57 6.41 1.61
C THR A 61 4.60 6.57 2.73
N ASP A 62 4.61 7.76 3.33
CA ASP A 62 5.47 8.04 4.49
C ASP A 62 4.91 7.44 5.78
N LEU A 63 3.58 7.44 5.93
CA LEU A 63 2.84 6.92 7.08
C LEU A 63 1.77 5.95 6.57
N PHE A 64 1.59 4.83 7.27
CA PHE A 64 0.49 3.91 7.01
C PHE A 64 -0.52 3.92 8.16
N LEU A 65 -1.75 4.33 7.85
CA LEU A 65 -2.87 4.41 8.79
C LEU A 65 -3.80 3.21 8.59
N LEU A 66 -4.01 2.43 9.64
CA LEU A 66 -4.97 1.34 9.65
C LEU A 66 -6.29 1.81 10.27
N LEU A 67 -7.38 1.73 9.51
CA LEU A 67 -8.73 2.09 9.95
C LEU A 67 -9.53 0.81 10.27
N LEU A 68 -10.10 0.75 11.46
CA LEU A 68 -10.81 -0.41 12.01
C LEU A 68 -12.25 -0.05 12.39
N LEU A 69 -13.10 -1.07 12.49
CA LEU A 69 -14.46 -0.94 13.02
C LEU A 69 -14.55 -1.46 14.46
N PRO A 70 -15.50 -0.98 15.28
CA PRO A 70 -15.73 -1.47 16.63
C PRO A 70 -16.25 -2.90 16.64
N GLY A 71 -15.87 -3.70 17.65
CA GLY A 71 -16.50 -5.00 17.89
C GLY A 71 -16.05 -6.13 16.96
N GLY A 72 -15.04 -5.90 16.12
CA GLY A 72 -14.36 -6.92 15.33
C GLY A 72 -13.46 -7.84 16.17
N GLY A 73 -13.91 -8.33 17.33
CA GLY A 73 -13.08 -9.07 18.29
C GLY A 73 -12.40 -10.33 17.71
N ASP A 74 -13.03 -10.96 16.71
CA ASP A 74 -12.44 -12.08 15.95
C ASP A 74 -11.50 -11.61 14.80
N ASP A 75 -11.53 -10.32 14.45
CA ASP A 75 -10.67 -9.74 13.41
C ASP A 75 -9.24 -9.56 13.86
N LEU A 76 -8.88 -9.75 15.14
CA LEU A 76 -7.45 -9.79 15.50
C LEU A 76 -6.75 -11.03 14.91
N GLN A 77 -7.51 -12.10 14.63
CA GLN A 77 -7.07 -13.23 13.79
C GLN A 77 -7.27 -12.96 12.28
N GLY A 78 -8.28 -12.16 11.90
CA GLY A 78 -8.63 -11.84 10.51
C GLY A 78 -7.76 -10.74 9.86
N ILE A 79 -7.29 -9.77 10.64
CA ILE A 79 -6.24 -8.83 10.25
C ILE A 79 -4.97 -9.65 10.21
N LYS A 80 -4.61 -10.03 8.98
CA LYS A 80 -3.37 -10.73 8.64
C LYS A 80 -2.24 -10.10 9.47
N ARG A 81 -1.52 -10.89 10.27
CA ARG A 81 -0.37 -10.44 11.09
C ARG A 81 0.50 -9.41 10.36
N GLY A 82 0.68 -9.58 9.04
CA GLY A 82 1.44 -8.66 8.19
C GLY A 82 0.89 -7.23 8.04
N ILE A 83 -0.41 -6.95 8.19
CA ILE A 83 -0.94 -5.57 8.04
C ILE A 83 -0.69 -4.75 9.30
N MET A 84 -0.83 -5.35 10.49
CA MET A 84 -0.54 -4.65 11.75
C MET A 84 0.94 -4.24 11.84
N GLU A 85 1.84 -5.05 11.30
CA GLU A 85 3.28 -4.75 11.23
C GLU A 85 3.59 -3.54 10.33
N LEU A 86 2.70 -3.20 9.38
CA LEU A 86 2.85 -2.04 8.51
C LEU A 86 2.31 -0.75 9.16
N ALA A 87 1.42 -0.86 10.16
CA ALA A 87 0.73 0.28 10.74
C ALA A 87 1.66 1.20 11.54
N ASP A 88 1.73 2.45 11.11
CA ASP A 88 2.34 3.53 11.88
C ASP A 88 1.30 4.19 12.81
N MET A 89 0.00 4.00 12.55
CA MET A 89 -1.11 4.47 13.36
C MET A 89 -2.35 3.60 13.16
N VAL A 90 -3.16 3.45 14.21
CA VAL A 90 -4.45 2.74 14.15
C VAL A 90 -5.58 3.63 14.65
N LEU A 91 -6.66 3.71 13.88
CA LEU A 91 -7.90 4.37 14.25
C LEU A 91 -9.06 3.38 14.26
N VAL A 92 -9.77 3.28 15.38
CA VAL A 92 -11.04 2.57 15.49
C VAL A 92 -12.15 3.59 15.25
N ASN A 93 -12.72 3.58 14.05
CA ASN A 93 -13.77 4.50 13.63
C ASN A 93 -15.16 4.07 14.17
N LYS A 94 -16.18 4.90 13.97
CA LYS A 94 -17.56 4.69 14.46
C LYS A 94 -17.64 4.56 15.98
N ALA A 95 -16.78 5.29 16.70
CA ALA A 95 -16.76 5.34 18.15
C ALA A 95 -17.86 6.26 18.71
N ASP A 96 -19.09 6.08 18.24
CA ASP A 96 -20.26 6.91 18.55
C ASP A 96 -21.46 6.05 18.97
N GLY A 97 -22.40 6.67 19.68
CA GLY A 97 -23.62 6.02 20.17
C GLY A 97 -23.36 4.71 20.92
N GLU A 98 -24.12 3.67 20.55
CA GLU A 98 -24.02 2.32 21.13
C GLU A 98 -22.66 1.64 20.86
N LEU A 99 -21.94 2.05 19.82
CA LEU A 99 -20.66 1.47 19.44
C LEU A 99 -19.47 2.08 20.18
N ALA A 100 -19.64 3.20 20.88
CA ALA A 100 -18.55 3.89 21.58
C ALA A 100 -17.85 3.00 22.62
N ALA A 101 -18.60 2.17 23.35
CA ALA A 101 -18.02 1.22 24.31
C ALA A 101 -17.21 0.12 23.61
N ALA A 102 -17.76 -0.48 22.54
CA ALA A 102 -17.07 -1.49 21.74
C ALA A 102 -15.79 -0.92 21.10
N ALA A 103 -15.82 0.32 20.61
CA ALA A 103 -14.67 0.96 19.98
C ALA A 103 -13.51 1.15 20.96
N ARG A 104 -13.81 1.57 22.20
CA ARG A 104 -12.83 1.69 23.27
C ARG A 104 -12.22 0.34 23.65
N HIS A 105 -13.03 -0.71 23.68
CA HIS A 105 -12.55 -2.07 23.94
C HIS A 105 -11.61 -2.54 22.83
N SER A 106 -12.04 -2.47 21.57
CA SER A 106 -11.19 -2.82 20.42
C SER A 106 -9.88 -2.01 20.41
N ALA A 107 -9.93 -0.70 20.67
CA ALA A 107 -8.72 0.12 20.76
C ALA A 107 -7.77 -0.33 21.88
N ALA A 108 -8.30 -0.85 23.00
CA ALA A 108 -7.48 -1.41 24.08
C ALA A 108 -6.83 -2.74 23.67
N ASP A 109 -7.55 -3.60 22.96
CA ASP A 109 -7.04 -4.88 22.47
C ASP A 109 -5.90 -4.67 21.46
N TYR A 110 -6.10 -3.82 20.46
CA TYR A 110 -5.06 -3.50 19.47
C TYR A 110 -3.86 -2.81 20.10
N ARG A 111 -4.08 -1.93 21.08
CA ARG A 111 -2.98 -1.29 21.81
C ARG A 111 -2.14 -2.33 22.54
N SER A 112 -2.78 -3.32 23.15
CA SER A 112 -2.10 -4.41 23.85
C SER A 112 -1.33 -5.30 22.87
N ALA A 113 -1.96 -5.68 21.75
CA ALA A 113 -1.32 -6.50 20.72
C ALA A 113 -0.09 -5.82 20.11
N LEU A 114 -0.17 -4.52 19.81
CA LEU A 114 0.95 -3.76 19.24
C LEU A 114 2.14 -3.62 20.19
N THR A 115 1.96 -3.78 21.51
CA THR A 115 3.12 -3.80 22.44
C THR A 115 4.03 -5.01 22.24
N LEU A 116 3.51 -6.09 21.64
CA LEU A 116 4.25 -7.31 21.36
C LEU A 116 4.93 -7.30 19.98
N ILE A 117 4.67 -6.26 19.17
CA ILE A 117 5.16 -6.14 17.79
C ILE A 117 6.23 -5.05 17.77
N HIS A 118 7.35 -5.32 17.07
CA HIS A 118 8.36 -4.29 16.86
C HIS A 118 7.84 -3.24 15.87
N PRO A 119 7.81 -1.94 16.23
CA PRO A 119 7.35 -0.92 15.30
C PRO A 119 8.22 -0.86 14.05
N ARG A 120 7.59 -0.64 12.90
CA ARG A 120 8.28 -0.36 11.62
C ARG A 120 9.21 0.86 11.71
N THR A 121 8.81 1.84 12.52
CA THR A 121 9.50 3.13 12.66
C THR A 121 10.18 3.20 14.02
N SER A 122 11.51 3.30 14.02
CA SER A 122 12.27 3.33 15.26
C SER A 122 11.97 4.60 16.06
N GLY A 123 11.77 4.46 17.37
CA GLY A 123 11.39 5.56 18.25
C GLY A 123 9.93 6.01 18.13
N TRP A 124 9.11 5.36 17.31
CA TRP A 124 7.68 5.63 17.22
C TRP A 124 6.86 4.52 17.88
N LYS A 125 6.08 4.88 18.90
CA LYS A 125 5.09 3.98 19.48
C LYS A 125 3.78 4.16 18.74
N VAL A 126 3.35 3.14 18.01
CA VAL A 126 2.12 3.15 17.19
C VAL A 126 0.91 3.54 18.06
N PRO A 127 0.29 4.72 17.83
CA PRO A 127 -0.87 5.14 18.59
C PRO A 127 -2.11 4.38 18.09
N VAL A 128 -2.95 3.97 19.04
CA VAL A 128 -4.27 3.40 18.80
C VAL A 128 -5.31 4.32 19.43
N LYS A 129 -6.11 4.98 18.58
CA LYS A 129 -7.13 5.95 18.98
C LYS A 129 -8.49 5.55 18.43
N THR A 130 -9.53 6.17 18.98
CA THR A 130 -10.92 6.03 18.54
C THR A 130 -11.35 7.32 17.85
N CYS A 131 -12.20 7.23 16.83
CA CYS A 131 -12.78 8.41 16.18
C CYS A 131 -14.22 8.14 15.72
N SER A 132 -14.97 9.23 15.47
CA SER A 132 -16.20 9.19 14.72
C SER A 132 -16.06 10.08 13.49
N ALA A 133 -15.81 9.46 12.33
CA ALA A 133 -15.76 10.21 11.07
C ALA A 133 -17.11 10.85 10.73
N ALA A 134 -18.23 10.28 11.20
CA ALA A 134 -19.57 10.80 10.94
C ALA A 134 -19.87 12.06 11.77
N LEU A 135 -19.38 12.12 13.01
CA LEU A 135 -19.56 13.27 13.91
C LEU A 135 -18.36 14.25 13.87
N GLY A 136 -17.27 13.89 13.17
CA GLY A 136 -16.04 14.68 13.12
C GLY A 136 -15.15 14.55 14.36
N GLU A 137 -15.46 13.65 15.29
CA GLU A 137 -14.76 13.52 16.56
C GLU A 137 -13.45 12.72 16.43
N GLY A 138 -12.39 13.20 17.07
CA GLY A 138 -11.07 12.57 17.09
C GLY A 138 -10.26 12.73 15.79
N LEU A 139 -10.79 13.44 14.77
CA LEU A 139 -10.08 13.69 13.51
C LEU A 139 -8.93 14.70 13.67
N GLU A 140 -9.13 15.74 14.48
CA GLU A 140 -8.09 16.75 14.77
C GLU A 140 -6.92 16.11 15.52
N GLU A 141 -7.20 15.37 16.61
CA GLU A 141 -6.18 14.59 17.34
C GLU A 141 -5.45 13.62 16.41
N ALA A 142 -6.18 12.97 15.48
CA ALA A 142 -5.55 12.07 14.53
C ALA A 142 -4.57 12.79 13.59
N TRP A 143 -4.93 13.99 13.13
CA TRP A 143 -4.05 14.81 12.30
C TRP A 143 -2.81 15.29 13.07
N GLU A 144 -2.97 15.70 14.33
CA GLU A 144 -1.84 16.08 15.19
C GLU A 144 -0.84 14.93 15.37
N LEU A 145 -1.33 13.69 15.51
CA LEU A 145 -0.47 12.50 15.58
C LEU A 145 0.29 12.25 14.27
N ILE A 146 -0.35 12.47 13.11
CA ILE A 146 0.31 12.39 11.81
C ILE A 146 1.42 13.44 11.69
N LEU A 147 1.18 14.66 12.16
CA LEU A 147 2.20 15.73 12.18
C LEU A 147 3.35 15.39 13.15
N ALA A 148 3.04 14.87 14.33
CA ALA A 148 4.04 14.42 15.30
C ALA A 148 4.92 13.29 14.73
N TYR A 149 4.32 12.34 14.02
CA TYR A 149 5.05 11.30 13.31
C TYR A 149 6.00 11.92 12.29
N ARG A 150 5.48 12.78 11.39
CA ARG A 150 6.25 13.46 10.35
C ARG A 150 7.43 14.21 10.95
N ALA A 151 7.23 14.93 12.05
CA ALA A 151 8.29 15.65 12.76
C ALA A 151 9.37 14.70 13.29
N LEU A 152 8.98 13.60 13.94
CA LEU A 152 9.92 12.58 14.45
C LEU A 152 10.78 12.01 13.31
N VAL A 153 10.15 11.49 12.25
CA VAL A 153 10.87 10.81 11.16
C VAL A 153 11.70 11.78 10.31
N SER A 154 11.33 13.06 10.28
CA SER A 154 12.14 14.09 9.63
C SER A 154 13.37 14.42 10.48
N ALA A 155 13.20 14.65 11.79
CA ALA A 155 14.28 15.04 12.69
C ALA A 155 15.38 13.98 12.81
N ASN A 156 15.03 12.70 12.72
CA ASN A 156 15.97 11.59 12.80
C ASN A 156 16.43 11.04 11.43
N GLY A 157 16.06 11.71 10.32
CA GLY A 157 16.44 11.34 8.95
C GLY A 157 15.80 10.05 8.41
N GLN A 158 14.91 9.39 9.18
CA GLN A 158 14.23 8.18 8.73
C GLN A 158 13.34 8.44 7.51
N LEU A 159 12.75 9.63 7.39
CA LEU A 159 11.91 10.01 6.25
C LEU A 159 12.71 9.95 4.93
N THR A 160 13.85 10.64 4.89
CA THR A 160 14.73 10.66 3.71
C THR A 160 15.23 9.27 3.37
N ARG A 161 15.66 8.50 4.38
CA ARG A 161 16.12 7.12 4.18
C ARG A 161 15.01 6.21 3.64
N ARG A 162 13.79 6.31 4.17
CA ARG A 162 12.62 5.56 3.72
C ARG A 162 12.30 5.88 2.28
N ARG A 163 12.17 7.16 1.93
CA ARG A 163 11.89 7.60 0.56
C ARG A 163 12.99 7.17 -0.42
N ALA A 164 14.26 7.15 -0.01
CA ALA A 164 15.34 6.62 -0.84
C ALA A 164 15.23 5.11 -1.10
N VAL A 165 14.86 4.32 -0.08
CA VAL A 165 14.60 2.88 -0.23
C VAL A 165 13.39 2.62 -1.13
N GLN A 166 12.32 3.41 -0.95
CA GLN A 166 11.13 3.35 -1.81
C GLN A 166 11.49 3.67 -3.26
N ALA A 167 12.20 4.78 -3.51
CA ALA A 167 12.64 5.15 -4.86
C ALA A 167 13.50 4.06 -5.53
N LYS A 168 14.42 3.43 -4.78
CA LYS A 168 15.20 2.28 -5.27
C LYS A 168 14.30 1.10 -5.64
N SER A 169 13.36 0.74 -4.76
CA SER A 169 12.39 -0.33 -5.00
C SER A 169 11.55 -0.04 -6.26
N TRP A 170 11.11 1.20 -6.42
CA TRP A 170 10.32 1.64 -7.57
C TRP A 170 11.12 1.53 -8.87
N MET A 171 12.39 1.96 -8.89
CA MET A 171 13.26 1.80 -10.04
C MET A 171 13.38 0.34 -10.49
N TRP A 172 13.57 -0.59 -9.55
CA TRP A 172 13.64 -2.02 -9.89
C TRP A 172 12.30 -2.59 -10.36
N ALA A 173 11.18 -2.11 -9.82
CA ALA A 173 9.86 -2.46 -10.31
C ALA A 173 9.65 -1.99 -11.76
N GLU A 174 10.03 -0.75 -12.09
CA GLU A 174 9.98 -0.21 -13.46
C GLU A 174 10.83 -1.03 -14.44
N ILE A 175 12.06 -1.36 -14.04
CA ILE A 175 12.94 -2.20 -14.86
C ILE A 175 12.29 -3.55 -15.12
N SER A 176 11.76 -4.20 -14.08
CA SER A 176 11.17 -5.53 -14.19
C SER A 176 9.93 -5.54 -15.07
N GLU A 177 9.01 -4.61 -14.86
CA GLU A 177 7.79 -4.48 -15.68
C GLU A 177 8.12 -4.09 -17.13
N GLY A 178 9.06 -3.17 -17.32
CA GLY A 178 9.53 -2.74 -18.63
C GLY A 178 10.20 -3.87 -19.42
N LEU A 179 11.06 -4.64 -18.78
CA LEU A 179 11.70 -5.83 -19.37
C LEU A 179 10.66 -6.88 -19.75
N LEU A 180 9.72 -7.20 -18.85
CA LEU A 180 8.66 -8.17 -19.14
C LEU A 180 7.74 -7.71 -20.28
N THR A 181 7.44 -6.41 -20.35
CA THR A 181 6.66 -5.83 -21.43
C THR A 181 7.39 -5.96 -22.77
N LYS A 182 8.66 -5.57 -22.82
CA LYS A 182 9.50 -5.70 -24.03
C LYS A 182 9.66 -7.16 -24.44
N PHE A 183 9.85 -8.06 -23.48
CA PHE A 183 9.96 -9.50 -23.70
C PHE A 183 8.69 -10.05 -24.36
N ARG A 184 7.51 -9.74 -23.84
CA ARG A 184 6.22 -10.19 -24.41
C ARG A 184 5.90 -9.57 -25.78
N GLN A 185 6.46 -8.40 -26.07
CA GLN A 185 6.28 -7.71 -27.36
C GLN A 185 7.29 -8.14 -28.43
N ASN A 186 8.36 -8.85 -28.06
CA ASN A 186 9.33 -9.34 -29.02
C ASN A 186 8.68 -10.40 -29.93
N GLU A 187 8.73 -10.19 -31.25
CA GLU A 187 8.04 -11.06 -32.22
C GLU A 187 8.51 -12.52 -32.14
N ARG A 188 9.81 -12.79 -31.96
CA ARG A 188 10.34 -14.16 -31.83
C ARG A 188 9.79 -14.86 -30.59
N VAL A 189 9.78 -14.15 -29.46
CA VAL A 189 9.21 -14.64 -28.20
C VAL A 189 7.72 -14.90 -28.38
N LYS A 190 6.98 -13.93 -28.93
CA LYS A 190 5.54 -14.01 -29.13
C LYS A 190 5.12 -15.19 -30.01
N THR A 191 5.89 -15.50 -31.06
CA THR A 191 5.65 -16.69 -31.91
C THR A 191 5.77 -18.01 -31.13
N GLN A 192 6.75 -18.13 -30.23
CA GLN A 192 7.03 -19.37 -29.51
C GLN A 192 6.32 -19.50 -28.15
N LEU A 193 5.91 -18.38 -27.55
CA LEU A 193 5.38 -18.32 -26.19
C LEU A 193 4.15 -19.22 -26.00
N SER A 194 3.16 -19.12 -26.89
CA SER A 194 1.94 -19.95 -26.79
C SER A 194 2.22 -21.44 -26.93
N VAL A 195 3.20 -21.83 -27.75
CA VAL A 195 3.57 -23.25 -27.96
C VAL A 195 4.26 -23.80 -26.73
N LEU A 196 5.22 -23.05 -26.18
CA LEU A 196 5.96 -23.45 -24.99
C LEU A 196 5.09 -23.46 -23.73
N GLU A 197 4.16 -22.51 -23.57
CA GLU A 197 3.18 -22.52 -22.46
C GLU A 197 2.26 -23.76 -22.50
N GLN A 198 1.80 -24.16 -23.70
CA GLN A 198 1.03 -25.39 -23.89
C GLN A 198 1.87 -26.64 -23.58
N GLY A 199 3.13 -26.67 -24.02
CA GLY A 199 4.04 -27.77 -23.71
C GLY A 199 4.33 -27.92 -22.21
N VAL A 200 4.48 -26.80 -21.49
CA VAL A 200 4.67 -26.80 -20.03
C VAL A 200 3.41 -27.29 -19.32
N THR A 201 2.24 -26.78 -19.69
CA THR A 201 0.98 -27.15 -19.05
C THR A 201 0.60 -28.61 -19.36
N GLY A 202 0.95 -29.09 -20.56
CA GLY A 202 0.80 -30.49 -20.97
C GLY A 202 1.88 -31.44 -20.45
N GLY A 203 2.90 -30.94 -19.74
CA GLY A 203 3.98 -31.74 -19.18
C GLY A 203 5.00 -32.29 -20.20
N SER A 204 4.93 -31.88 -21.46
CA SER A 204 5.87 -32.31 -22.52
C SER A 204 7.16 -31.48 -22.56
N VAL A 205 7.16 -30.32 -21.91
CA VAL A 205 8.34 -29.44 -21.79
C VAL A 205 8.53 -29.05 -20.33
N ALA A 206 9.76 -29.16 -19.82
CA ALA A 206 10.07 -28.69 -18.47
C ALA A 206 9.93 -27.15 -18.39
N PRO A 207 9.32 -26.59 -17.31
CA PRO A 207 9.17 -25.14 -17.16
C PRO A 207 10.48 -24.35 -17.28
N THR A 208 11.57 -24.90 -16.73
CA THR A 208 12.90 -24.29 -16.78
C THR A 208 13.45 -24.24 -18.21
N LEU A 209 13.29 -25.31 -18.99
CA LEU A 209 13.72 -25.36 -20.39
C LEU A 209 12.94 -24.35 -21.24
N ALA A 210 11.61 -24.33 -21.10
CA ALA A 210 10.77 -23.35 -21.80
C ALA A 210 11.17 -21.90 -21.49
N ALA A 211 11.42 -21.59 -20.22
CA ALA A 211 11.85 -20.27 -19.79
C ALA A 211 13.21 -19.88 -20.39
N THR A 212 14.21 -20.76 -20.32
CA THR A 212 15.54 -20.50 -20.92
C THR A 212 15.46 -20.27 -22.42
N THR A 213 14.73 -21.12 -23.15
CA THR A 213 14.54 -20.96 -24.60
C THR A 213 13.92 -19.60 -24.95
N LEU A 214 12.88 -19.17 -24.22
CA LEU A 214 12.25 -17.87 -24.47
C LEU A 214 13.20 -16.71 -24.13
N LEU A 215 14.01 -16.83 -23.07
CA LEU A 215 15.02 -15.83 -22.72
C LEU A 215 16.11 -15.73 -23.80
N GLU A 216 16.60 -16.85 -24.33
CA GLU A 216 17.57 -16.86 -25.42
C GLU A 216 17.02 -16.20 -26.69
N LEU A 217 15.75 -16.49 -27.05
CA LEU A 217 15.09 -15.83 -28.17
C LEU A 217 14.99 -14.30 -28.01
N PHE A 218 14.87 -13.83 -26.76
CA PHE A 218 14.85 -12.41 -26.43
C PHE A 218 16.24 -11.76 -26.43
N LEU A 219 17.27 -12.46 -25.95
CA LEU A 219 18.62 -11.93 -25.75
C LEU A 219 19.55 -12.07 -26.97
N CYS A 220 19.33 -13.04 -27.86
CA CYS A 220 20.15 -13.28 -29.05
C CYS A 220 19.82 -12.31 -30.21
N SER A 221 19.72 -11.02 -29.90
CA SER A 221 19.56 -9.91 -30.84
C SER A 221 20.75 -8.98 -30.80
#